data_AF-A0A1I7URQ5-F1
#
_entry.id   AF-A0A1I7URQ5-F1
#
_cell.length_a   1.000
_cell.length_b   1.000
_cell.length_c   1.000
_cell.angle_alpha   90.00
_cell.angle_beta   90.00
_cell.angle_gamma   90.00
#
_symmetry.space_group_name_H-M   'P 1'
#
loop_
_entity.id
_entity.type
_entity.pdbx_description
1 polymer ?
#
loop_
_entity_poly.entity_id
_entity_poly.type
_entity_poly.pdbx_seq_one_letter_code
_entity_poly.pdbx_strand_id
1 'polypeptide(L)'
;MFGTIETLSVWVDCKRKFESFGEQTLEANFVRRNFVYPTYLESLWESYVHYFDRKYRKSDGLLPANVYLNNTRKIAIDACQEVKVDSLLQFNRTYAFLFETRLIDNDFNRLIRNWLDGGQPNLKALILWQESNLSIDPATVLQGFETHPYDEQQRARHYFLIPQFEKKFEDFKSFLDCRKGSDILRQDGKRCTVRIWERSVFCFYVWHESFPST
;
A
#
# COMPACT_ATOMS: atom_id res chain seq x y z
N MET A 1 -34.83 -18.24 18.94
CA MET A 1 -34.95 -17.84 17.52
C MET A 1 -34.58 -16.36 17.48
N PHE A 2 -33.35 -16.03 17.09
CA PHE A 2 -32.89 -14.65 17.12
C PHE A 2 -33.52 -13.86 15.96
N GLY A 3 -33.92 -12.62 16.23
CA GLY A 3 -34.38 -11.69 15.19
C GLY A 3 -33.24 -11.23 14.27
N THR A 4 -33.52 -10.26 13.41
CA THR A 4 -32.53 -9.64 12.53
C THR A 4 -31.31 -9.16 13.32
N ILE A 5 -30.13 -9.60 12.90
CA ILE A 5 -28.85 -9.23 13.53
C ILE A 5 -28.38 -7.93 12.88
N GLU A 6 -28.43 -6.81 13.61
CA GLU A 6 -28.04 -5.49 13.07
C GLU A 6 -26.60 -5.45 12.55
N THR A 7 -25.70 -6.24 13.12
CA THR A 7 -24.33 -6.40 12.64
C THR A 7 -23.79 -7.79 12.98
N LEU A 8 -23.48 -8.59 11.96
CA LEU A 8 -22.72 -9.83 12.09
C LEU A 8 -21.25 -9.51 11.78
N SER A 9 -20.37 -9.74 12.76
CA SER A 9 -18.91 -9.68 12.56
C SER A 9 -18.35 -11.09 12.67
N VAL A 10 -17.78 -11.60 11.59
CA VAL A 10 -17.08 -12.89 11.59
C VAL A 10 -15.59 -12.61 11.63
N TRP A 11 -14.93 -13.17 12.65
CA TRP A 11 -13.48 -13.22 12.76
C TRP A 11 -13.05 -14.63 12.38
N VAL A 12 -12.12 -14.74 11.44
CA VAL A 12 -11.50 -16.02 11.07
C VAL A 12 -10.00 -15.85 11.20
N ASP A 13 -9.40 -16.65 12.08
CA ASP A 13 -7.97 -16.82 12.15
C ASP A 13 -7.56 -18.17 11.57
N CYS A 14 -6.37 -18.26 10.97
CA CYS A 14 -5.79 -19.55 10.62
C CYS A 14 -4.28 -19.57 10.82
N LYS A 15 -3.80 -20.61 11.50
CA LYS A 15 -2.37 -20.89 11.57
C LYS A 15 -1.89 -21.56 10.30
N ARG A 16 -0.72 -21.10 9.86
CA ARG A 16 -0.06 -21.40 8.59
C ARG A 16 1.47 -21.26 8.92
N LYS A 17 2.42 -22.04 8.37
CA LYS A 17 3.94 -21.98 8.48
C LYS A 17 4.83 -21.76 7.18
N PHE A 18 5.25 -20.53 6.76
CA PHE A 18 5.77 -20.23 5.39
C PHE A 18 7.27 -20.51 5.26
N GLU A 19 7.66 -20.91 4.04
CA GLU A 19 8.96 -21.54 3.73
C GLU A 19 10.17 -20.69 4.12
N SER A 20 10.03 -19.37 4.15
CA SER A 20 11.11 -18.46 4.52
C SER A 20 10.97 -17.87 5.94
N PHE A 21 10.00 -18.34 6.74
CA PHE A 21 9.32 -17.46 7.69
C PHE A 21 8.66 -18.04 8.98
N GLY A 22 8.26 -19.32 9.04
CA GLY A 22 7.77 -19.97 10.28
C GLY A 22 6.25 -19.90 10.55
N GLU A 23 5.76 -20.45 11.68
CA GLU A 23 4.31 -20.64 11.96
C GLU A 23 3.63 -19.42 12.60
N GLN A 24 2.47 -19.06 12.07
CA GLN A 24 1.89 -17.73 12.14
C GLN A 24 0.38 -17.74 11.93
N THR A 25 -0.31 -16.87 12.66
CA THR A 25 -1.77 -16.69 12.56
C THR A 25 -2.08 -15.59 11.54
N LEU A 26 -2.88 -15.93 10.53
CA LEU A 26 -3.47 -14.97 9.59
C LEU A 26 -4.91 -14.70 10.01
N GLU A 27 -5.24 -13.45 10.33
CA GLU A 27 -6.56 -13.03 10.79
C GLU A 27 -7.29 -12.25 9.70
N ALA A 28 -8.60 -12.46 9.60
CA ALA A 28 -9.48 -11.68 8.73
C ALA A 28 -10.79 -11.37 9.46
N ASN A 29 -11.20 -10.10 9.39
CA ASN A 29 -12.46 -9.61 9.92
C ASN A 29 -13.42 -9.28 8.78
N PHE A 30 -14.66 -9.74 8.88
CA PHE A 30 -15.73 -9.36 7.96
C PHE A 30 -16.98 -8.91 8.73
N VAL A 31 -17.26 -7.61 8.68
CA VAL A 31 -18.47 -6.99 9.26
C VAL A 31 -19.56 -6.85 8.19
N ARG A 32 -20.74 -7.42 8.44
CA ARG A 32 -21.94 -7.22 7.61
C ARG A 32 -23.09 -6.68 8.44
N ARG A 33 -23.57 -5.48 8.09
CA ARG A 33 -24.73 -4.84 8.73
C ARG A 33 -26.05 -5.38 8.17
N ASN A 34 -27.11 -5.33 8.98
CA ASN A 34 -28.48 -5.75 8.67
C ASN A 34 -28.56 -7.22 8.19
N PHE A 35 -27.93 -8.12 8.93
CA PHE A 35 -27.92 -9.56 8.64
C PHE A 35 -29.25 -10.21 9.05
N VAL A 36 -30.09 -10.50 8.06
CA VAL A 36 -31.23 -11.41 8.22
C VAL A 36 -30.71 -12.84 8.21
N TYR A 37 -31.18 -13.70 9.12
CA TYR A 37 -30.73 -15.10 9.26
C TYR A 37 -31.57 -16.06 8.40
N PRO A 38 -31.00 -16.64 7.33
CA PRO A 38 -31.43 -17.93 6.80
C PRO A 38 -30.38 -19.03 7.03
N THR A 39 -30.82 -20.27 6.87
CA THR A 39 -30.18 -21.56 7.18
C THR A 39 -28.87 -21.91 6.44
N TYR A 40 -28.16 -20.95 5.88
CA TYR A 40 -27.02 -21.17 4.96
C TYR A 40 -25.68 -20.66 5.51
N LEU A 41 -25.55 -20.59 6.84
CA LEU A 41 -24.31 -20.17 7.51
C LEU A 41 -23.14 -21.12 7.19
N GLU A 42 -23.41 -22.42 7.05
CA GLU A 42 -22.43 -23.41 6.58
C GLU A 42 -22.04 -23.21 5.11
N SER A 43 -22.98 -23.03 4.16
CA SER A 43 -22.58 -22.85 2.75
C SER A 43 -21.87 -21.52 2.51
N LEU A 44 -22.18 -20.50 3.32
CA LEU A 44 -21.46 -19.24 3.37
C LEU A 44 -20.01 -19.47 3.86
N TRP A 45 -19.84 -20.18 4.98
CA TRP A 45 -18.55 -20.58 5.54
C TRP A 45 -17.70 -21.38 4.56
N GLU A 46 -18.24 -22.45 3.97
CA GLU A 46 -17.61 -23.29 2.95
C GLU A 46 -17.16 -22.47 1.73
N SER A 47 -18.00 -21.53 1.25
CA SER A 47 -17.64 -20.66 0.12
C SER A 47 -16.45 -19.75 0.42
N TYR A 48 -16.27 -19.33 1.68
CA TYR A 48 -15.17 -18.47 2.11
C TYR A 48 -13.89 -19.24 2.42
N VAL A 49 -13.98 -20.43 3.04
CA VAL A 49 -12.84 -21.33 3.26
C VAL A 49 -12.21 -21.73 1.92
N HIS A 50 -13.04 -22.06 0.91
CA HIS A 50 -12.55 -22.43 -0.43
C HIS A 50 -12.00 -21.26 -1.26
N TYR A 51 -12.33 -20.00 -0.94
CA TYR A 51 -11.80 -18.83 -1.66
C TYR A 51 -10.27 -18.70 -1.48
N PHE A 52 -9.77 -18.96 -0.28
CA PHE A 52 -8.34 -18.85 0.03
C PHE A 52 -7.52 -20.02 -0.54
N ASP A 53 -8.03 -21.25 -0.43
CA ASP A 53 -7.31 -22.45 -0.87
C ASP A 53 -7.13 -22.51 -2.40
N ARG A 54 -8.11 -22.00 -3.17
CA ARG A 54 -8.04 -21.92 -4.64
C ARG A 54 -7.10 -20.84 -5.18
N LYS A 55 -6.77 -19.81 -4.39
CA LYS A 55 -5.98 -18.65 -4.87
C LYS A 55 -4.53 -18.66 -4.38
N TYR A 56 -4.27 -19.23 -3.20
CA TYR A 56 -2.93 -19.31 -2.61
C TYR A 56 -2.71 -20.68 -1.95
N ARG A 57 -2.28 -21.63 -2.80
CA ARG A 57 -1.97 -23.03 -2.44
C ARG A 57 -1.26 -23.10 -1.08
N LYS A 58 -1.77 -23.95 -0.19
CA LYS A 58 -1.47 -23.89 1.24
C LYS A 58 -0.10 -24.47 1.63
N SER A 59 0.98 -23.78 1.26
CA SER A 59 2.04 -23.55 2.23
C SER A 59 1.58 -22.37 3.09
N ASP A 60 0.85 -22.54 4.19
CA ASP A 60 1.43 -22.17 5.50
C ASP A 60 2.37 -20.92 5.58
N GLY A 61 2.11 -19.72 6.24
CA GLY A 61 2.70 -18.92 7.45
C GLY A 61 3.69 -17.67 7.57
N LEU A 62 3.26 -16.39 7.81
CA LEU A 62 3.95 -15.03 7.60
C LEU A 62 4.98 -14.86 6.46
N LEU A 63 5.07 -13.66 5.90
CA LEU A 63 5.97 -13.38 4.79
C LEU A 63 6.91 -12.19 5.09
N PRO A 64 7.90 -12.26 6.02
CA PRO A 64 8.99 -11.30 6.18
C PRO A 64 9.33 -10.56 4.90
N ALA A 65 9.00 -9.28 4.98
CA ALA A 65 8.77 -8.44 3.83
C ALA A 65 10.02 -8.40 2.96
N ASN A 66 11.23 -8.41 3.54
CA ASN A 66 12.51 -8.47 2.84
C ASN A 66 12.60 -9.55 1.73
N VAL A 67 12.00 -10.73 1.93
CA VAL A 67 12.04 -11.82 0.93
C VAL A 67 11.09 -11.54 -0.25
N TYR A 68 9.92 -10.92 -0.05
CA TYR A 68 9.02 -10.57 -1.18
C TYR A 68 9.26 -9.19 -1.75
N LEU A 69 9.60 -8.19 -0.94
CA LEU A 69 10.09 -6.86 -1.33
C LEU A 69 11.17 -6.99 -2.41
N ASN A 70 12.06 -7.97 -2.28
CA ASN A 70 13.12 -8.20 -3.24
C ASN A 70 12.79 -9.24 -4.33
N ASN A 71 11.75 -10.07 -4.21
CA ASN A 71 11.41 -11.07 -5.25
C ASN A 71 10.15 -10.73 -6.07
N THR A 72 9.34 -9.74 -5.67
CA THR A 72 8.05 -9.44 -6.29
C THR A 72 8.04 -8.03 -6.88
N ARG A 73 7.65 -7.87 -8.15
CA ARG A 73 7.62 -6.55 -8.82
C ARG A 73 6.57 -5.58 -8.25
N LYS A 74 5.55 -6.12 -7.58
CA LYS A 74 4.29 -5.46 -7.20
C LYS A 74 3.84 -6.03 -5.86
N ILE A 75 3.61 -5.21 -4.85
CA ILE A 75 3.29 -5.67 -3.49
C ILE A 75 2.14 -4.83 -2.92
N ALA A 76 1.15 -5.49 -2.33
CA ALA A 76 0.12 -4.84 -1.52
C ALA A 76 -0.12 -5.69 -0.27
N ILE A 77 0.22 -5.16 0.92
CA ILE A 77 0.20 -5.90 2.19
C ILE A 77 -0.42 -5.01 3.28
N ASP A 78 -1.41 -5.56 3.99
CA ASP A 78 -2.07 -4.94 5.13
C ASP A 78 -1.34 -5.32 6.45
N ALA A 79 -1.64 -4.65 7.58
CA ALA A 79 -0.95 -4.87 8.87
C ALA A 79 0.60 -4.79 8.80
N CYS A 80 1.13 -3.66 8.30
CA CYS A 80 2.56 -3.42 8.12
C CYS A 80 3.24 -2.68 9.29
N GLN A 81 2.74 -2.81 10.52
CA GLN A 81 3.27 -2.11 11.70
C GLN A 81 4.77 -2.38 11.95
N GLU A 82 5.23 -3.59 11.61
CA GLU A 82 6.62 -4.04 11.80
C GLU A 82 7.54 -3.74 10.60
N VAL A 83 7.05 -3.11 9.53
CA VAL A 83 7.88 -2.75 8.37
C VAL A 83 8.77 -1.56 8.71
N LYS A 84 10.08 -1.82 8.78
CA LYS A 84 11.11 -0.80 9.01
C LYS A 84 11.54 -0.14 7.69
N VAL A 85 11.84 1.15 7.76
CA VAL A 85 12.32 1.95 6.62
C VAL A 85 13.53 1.33 5.92
N ASP A 86 14.46 0.69 6.65
CA ASP A 86 15.65 0.09 6.07
C ASP A 86 15.32 -1.05 5.08
N SER A 87 14.20 -1.75 5.29
CA SER A 87 13.68 -2.75 4.33
C SER A 87 13.13 -2.10 3.06
N LEU A 88 12.58 -0.90 3.17
CA LEU A 88 12.06 -0.11 2.05
C LEU A 88 13.16 0.63 1.28
N LEU A 89 14.24 1.06 1.93
CA LEU A 89 15.40 1.65 1.27
C LEU A 89 16.07 0.64 0.30
N GLN A 90 16.02 -0.65 0.63
CA GLN A 90 16.50 -1.75 -0.20
C GLN A 90 15.52 -2.17 -1.31
N PHE A 91 14.26 -1.72 -1.28
CA PHE A 91 13.21 -2.13 -2.23
C PHE A 91 13.48 -1.56 -3.64
N ASN A 92 14.13 -2.36 -4.49
CA ASN A 92 14.42 -2.00 -5.88
C ASN A 92 13.43 -2.67 -6.86
N ARG A 93 12.13 -2.55 -6.58
CA ARG A 93 11.04 -3.10 -7.42
C ARG A 93 10.02 -2.00 -7.73
N THR A 94 8.98 -2.33 -8.49
CA THR A 94 8.19 -1.33 -9.23
C THR A 94 7.10 -0.66 -8.39
N TYR A 95 6.34 -1.41 -7.59
CA TYR A 95 5.24 -0.85 -6.80
C TYR A 95 5.13 -1.51 -5.42
N ALA A 96 4.97 -0.71 -4.36
CA ALA A 96 4.55 -1.20 -3.03
C ALA A 96 3.41 -0.35 -2.45
N PHE A 97 2.42 -1.03 -1.88
CA PHE A 97 1.28 -0.47 -1.17
C PHE A 97 1.22 -1.12 0.21
N LEU A 98 1.52 -0.38 1.27
CA LEU A 98 1.61 -0.93 2.63
C LEU A 98 0.64 -0.19 3.54
N PHE A 99 -0.20 -0.94 4.25
CA PHE A 99 -1.23 -0.36 5.11
C PHE A 99 -0.89 -0.56 6.59
N GLU A 100 -1.33 0.37 7.44
CA GLU A 100 -1.10 0.36 8.90
C GLU A 100 0.40 0.34 9.27
N THR A 101 1.21 1.10 8.56
CA THR A 101 2.64 1.26 8.86
C THR A 101 2.85 2.15 10.09
N ARG A 102 3.94 1.90 10.84
CA ARG A 102 4.43 2.79 11.92
C ARG A 102 5.59 3.70 11.48
N LEU A 103 5.75 3.87 10.16
CA LEU A 103 6.76 4.74 9.57
C LEU A 103 6.42 6.20 9.88
N ILE A 104 7.42 6.97 10.28
CA ILE A 104 7.25 8.38 10.67
C ILE A 104 7.78 9.33 9.59
N ASP A 105 7.55 10.64 9.75
CA ASP A 105 7.89 11.66 8.75
C ASP A 105 9.36 11.64 8.32
N ASN A 106 10.27 11.37 9.26
CA ASN A 106 11.69 11.23 8.99
C ASN A 106 12.01 9.96 8.16
N ASP A 107 11.23 8.89 8.27
CA ASP A 107 11.37 7.69 7.43
C ASP A 107 10.95 7.98 5.99
N PHE A 108 9.82 8.69 5.81
CA PHE A 108 9.39 9.14 4.49
C PHE A 108 10.41 10.08 3.85
N ASN A 109 10.97 11.02 4.62
CA ASN A 109 12.06 11.88 4.17
C ASN A 109 13.29 11.05 3.74
N ARG A 110 13.72 10.06 4.54
CA ARG A 110 14.81 9.13 4.19
C ARG A 110 14.55 8.37 2.88
N LEU A 111 13.31 7.95 2.61
CA LEU A 111 12.93 7.30 1.35
C LEU A 111 13.09 8.24 0.15
N ILE A 112 12.68 9.51 0.29
CA ILE A 112 12.86 10.53 -0.76
C ILE A 112 14.35 10.79 -1.01
N ARG A 113 15.16 10.97 0.05
CA ARG A 113 16.63 11.16 -0.08
C ARG A 113 17.27 9.99 -0.83
N ASN A 114 16.97 8.75 -0.42
CA ASN A 114 17.51 7.54 -1.05
C ASN A 114 17.19 7.45 -2.54
N TRP A 115 15.99 7.83 -2.97
CA TRP A 115 15.67 7.92 -4.40
C TRP A 115 16.40 9.07 -5.10
N LEU A 116 16.53 10.23 -4.45
CA LEU A 116 17.25 11.39 -4.99
C LEU A 116 18.75 11.09 -5.20
N ASP A 117 19.36 10.32 -4.29
CA ASP A 117 20.75 9.86 -4.34
C ASP A 117 20.98 8.71 -5.35
N GLY A 118 19.98 8.36 -6.16
CA GLY A 118 20.09 7.34 -7.22
C GLY A 118 19.57 5.96 -6.84
N GLY A 119 19.17 5.75 -5.58
CA GLY A 119 18.58 4.50 -5.10
C GLY A 119 17.26 4.14 -5.80
N GLN A 120 16.90 2.85 -5.67
CA GLN A 120 15.62 2.29 -6.14
C GLN A 120 15.25 2.65 -7.60
N PRO A 121 16.17 2.52 -8.59
CA PRO A 121 15.97 3.04 -9.94
C PRO A 121 14.77 2.47 -10.71
N ASN A 122 14.25 1.31 -10.29
CA ASN A 122 13.09 0.64 -10.88
C ASN A 122 11.73 1.05 -10.26
N LEU A 123 11.76 1.89 -9.22
CA LEU A 123 10.58 2.28 -8.46
C LEU A 123 9.64 3.17 -9.28
N LYS A 124 8.35 2.86 -9.26
CA LYS A 124 7.26 3.66 -9.86
C LYS A 124 6.35 4.27 -8.80
N ALA A 125 5.93 3.51 -7.78
CA ALA A 125 5.23 4.10 -6.63
C ALA A 125 5.46 3.38 -5.31
N LEU A 126 5.51 4.16 -4.23
CA LEU A 126 5.25 3.72 -2.85
C LEU A 126 3.99 4.43 -2.37
N ILE A 127 3.00 3.70 -1.86
CA ILE A 127 1.88 4.28 -1.12
C ILE A 127 1.82 3.62 0.25
N LEU A 128 1.98 4.42 1.29
CA LEU A 128 2.15 3.96 2.67
C LEU A 128 1.08 4.63 3.52
N TRP A 129 0.11 3.85 4.00
CA TRP A 129 -0.86 4.31 5.00
C TRP A 129 -0.24 4.11 6.39
N GLN A 130 -0.33 5.13 7.24
CA GLN A 130 0.00 5.02 8.65
C GLN A 130 -1.10 4.33 9.46
N GLU A 131 -0.76 3.88 10.66
CA GLU A 131 -1.70 3.56 11.75
C GLU A 131 -2.64 4.76 12.04
N SER A 132 -3.92 4.49 12.33
CA SER A 132 -5.01 5.50 12.40
C SER A 132 -4.86 6.60 13.46
N ASN A 133 -3.89 6.48 14.37
CA ASN A 133 -3.57 7.43 15.43
C ASN A 133 -2.38 8.35 15.10
N LEU A 134 -1.70 8.11 13.97
CA LEU A 134 -0.60 8.94 13.49
C LEU A 134 -1.11 9.99 12.49
N SER A 135 -0.31 11.04 12.31
CA SER A 135 -0.49 11.97 11.21
C SER A 135 0.85 12.43 10.68
N ILE A 136 0.89 12.62 9.36
CA ILE A 136 2.08 12.97 8.60
C ILE A 136 2.14 14.49 8.47
N ASP A 137 3.23 15.12 8.93
CA ASP A 137 3.51 16.51 8.64
C ASP A 137 4.24 16.64 7.28
N PRO A 138 3.63 17.27 6.25
CA PRO A 138 4.28 17.49 4.97
C PRO A 138 5.55 18.35 5.07
N ALA A 139 5.65 19.26 6.04
CA ALA A 139 6.82 20.11 6.18
C ALA A 139 8.05 19.32 6.66
N THR A 140 7.87 18.42 7.63
CA THR A 140 8.91 17.49 8.09
C THR A 140 9.27 16.47 6.99
N VAL A 141 8.29 15.88 6.30
CA VAL A 141 8.55 14.94 5.19
C VAL A 141 9.35 15.60 4.07
N LEU A 142 9.07 16.86 3.73
CA LEU A 142 9.72 17.59 2.64
C LEU A 142 10.97 18.39 3.08
N GLN A 143 11.40 18.28 4.34
CA GLN A 143 12.51 19.06 4.87
C GLN A 143 13.83 18.79 4.13
N GLY A 144 14.39 19.85 3.52
CA GLY A 144 15.67 19.83 2.84
C GLY A 144 15.61 19.51 1.34
N PHE A 145 14.42 19.45 0.74
CA PHE A 145 14.26 19.31 -0.72
C PHE A 145 13.83 20.64 -1.36
N GLU A 146 14.33 20.88 -2.58
CA GLU A 146 13.69 21.85 -3.48
C GLU A 146 12.42 21.20 -4.05
N THR A 147 11.29 21.88 -3.90
CA THR A 147 9.98 21.36 -4.32
C THR A 147 9.27 22.35 -5.25
N HIS A 148 8.70 21.84 -6.34
CA HIS A 148 7.89 22.61 -7.28
C HIS A 148 6.40 22.20 -7.16
N PRO A 149 5.46 23.15 -7.34
CA PRO A 149 4.03 22.80 -7.44
C PRO A 149 3.73 22.06 -8.75
N TYR A 150 2.52 21.49 -8.85
CA TYR A 150 2.03 20.92 -10.10
C TYR A 150 2.05 21.92 -11.25
N ASP A 151 2.71 21.54 -12.35
CA ASP A 151 2.68 22.22 -13.65
C ASP A 151 2.19 21.24 -14.74
N GLU A 152 1.09 21.60 -15.40
CA GLU A 152 0.46 20.80 -16.46
C GLU A 152 1.26 20.77 -17.76
N GLN A 153 2.16 21.72 -17.98
CA GLN A 153 3.09 21.73 -19.12
C GLN A 153 4.25 20.76 -18.92
N GLN A 154 4.48 20.31 -17.67
CA GLN A 154 5.60 19.47 -17.33
C GLN A 154 5.23 18.05 -16.92
N ARG A 155 3.98 17.77 -16.52
CA ARG A 155 3.49 16.39 -16.34
C ARG A 155 1.96 16.27 -16.35
N ALA A 156 1.48 15.04 -16.47
CA ALA A 156 0.08 14.70 -16.24
C ALA A 156 -0.39 15.02 -14.80
N ARG A 157 -1.68 15.35 -14.66
CA ARG A 157 -2.35 15.57 -13.37
C ARG A 157 -2.46 14.30 -12.53
N HIS A 158 -2.84 13.18 -13.15
CA HIS A 158 -3.08 11.91 -12.46
C HIS A 158 -1.89 10.98 -12.66
N TYR A 159 -1.51 10.25 -11.60
CA TYR A 159 -0.58 9.14 -11.74
C TYR A 159 -1.35 7.88 -12.15
N PHE A 160 -0.83 7.17 -13.14
CA PHE A 160 -1.46 5.94 -13.66
C PHE A 160 -0.84 4.72 -12.98
N LEU A 161 -1.69 3.93 -12.32
CA LEU A 161 -1.28 2.63 -11.82
C LEU A 161 -1.51 1.57 -12.90
N ILE A 162 -1.02 0.36 -12.64
CA ILE A 162 -1.45 -0.80 -13.45
C ILE A 162 -2.93 -1.10 -13.17
N PRO A 163 -3.71 -1.59 -14.15
CA PRO A 163 -5.15 -1.85 -13.97
C PRO A 163 -5.52 -2.78 -12.81
N GLN A 164 -4.60 -3.69 -12.45
CA GLN A 164 -4.73 -4.60 -11.31
C GLN A 164 -4.83 -3.88 -9.96
N PHE A 165 -4.15 -2.73 -9.81
CA PHE A 165 -4.25 -1.90 -8.61
C PHE A 165 -5.38 -0.88 -8.73
N GLU A 166 -5.61 -0.28 -9.90
CA GLU A 166 -6.74 0.65 -10.10
C GLU A 166 -8.09 0.02 -9.70
N LYS A 167 -8.27 -1.28 -9.98
CA LYS A 167 -9.46 -2.04 -9.52
C LYS A 167 -9.47 -2.37 -8.01
N LYS A 168 -8.30 -2.56 -7.36
CA LYS A 168 -8.24 -2.71 -5.88
C LYS A 168 -8.53 -1.36 -5.18
N PHE A 169 -8.23 -0.26 -5.84
CA PHE A 169 -8.27 1.11 -5.31
C PHE A 169 -9.34 1.98 -5.99
N GLU A 170 -10.43 1.38 -6.48
CA GLU A 170 -11.45 2.10 -7.25
C GLU A 170 -12.11 3.23 -6.42
N ASP A 171 -12.35 2.97 -5.13
CA ASP A 171 -12.86 3.95 -4.14
C ASP A 171 -11.82 5.04 -3.78
N PHE A 172 -10.55 4.82 -4.10
CA PHE A 172 -9.42 5.65 -3.69
C PHE A 172 -8.72 6.37 -4.87
N LYS A 173 -9.38 6.49 -6.03
CA LYS A 173 -8.90 7.31 -7.17
C LYS A 173 -8.48 8.73 -6.76
N SER A 174 -9.02 9.24 -5.66
CA SER A 174 -8.65 10.51 -5.04
C SER A 174 -7.16 10.64 -4.67
N PHE A 175 -6.43 9.56 -4.34
CA PHE A 175 -4.99 9.63 -4.05
C PHE A 175 -4.09 9.72 -5.30
N LEU A 176 -4.63 9.36 -6.48
CA LEU A 176 -3.90 9.44 -7.76
C LEU A 176 -3.87 10.85 -8.36
N ASP A 177 -4.73 11.76 -7.91
CA ASP A 177 -4.73 13.18 -8.31
C ASP A 177 -3.51 13.95 -7.75
N CYS A 178 -2.41 13.93 -8.49
CA CYS A 178 -1.14 14.52 -8.11
C CYS A 178 -1.11 16.06 -8.22
N ARG A 179 -2.26 16.73 -8.48
CA ARG A 179 -2.36 18.20 -8.49
C ARG A 179 -1.95 18.86 -7.16
N LYS A 180 -2.22 18.19 -6.03
CA LYS A 180 -1.86 18.67 -4.67
C LYS A 180 -0.56 18.05 -4.13
N GLY A 181 0.25 17.45 -5.00
CA GLY A 181 1.57 16.95 -4.63
C GLY A 181 2.67 17.98 -4.89
N SER A 182 3.79 17.79 -4.20
CA SER A 182 5.05 18.52 -4.41
C SER A 182 5.97 17.70 -5.30
N ASP A 183 6.42 18.28 -6.40
CA ASP A 183 7.34 17.66 -7.34
C ASP A 183 8.79 17.92 -6.91
N ILE A 184 9.65 16.91 -7.00
CA ILE A 184 11.09 17.01 -6.75
C ILE A 184 11.82 16.51 -8.00
N LEU A 185 12.84 17.27 -8.43
CA LEU A 185 13.67 16.94 -9.58
C LEU A 185 15.00 16.33 -9.11
N ARG A 186 15.41 15.25 -9.77
CA ARG A 186 16.70 14.59 -9.58
C ARG A 186 17.69 15.08 -10.64
N GLN A 187 18.99 15.03 -10.33
CA GLN A 187 20.06 15.53 -11.20
C GLN A 187 20.09 14.87 -12.60
N ASP A 188 19.58 13.63 -12.73
CA ASP A 188 19.44 12.92 -14.00
C ASP A 188 18.16 13.28 -14.79
N GLY A 189 17.48 14.37 -14.41
CA GLY A 189 16.25 14.85 -15.05
C GLY A 189 14.98 14.08 -14.67
N LYS A 190 15.08 13.03 -13.84
CA LYS A 190 13.90 12.30 -13.37
C LYS A 190 13.12 13.12 -12.35
N ARG A 191 11.82 12.85 -12.27
CA ARG A 191 10.90 13.51 -11.33
C ARG A 191 10.21 12.49 -10.44
N CYS A 192 10.01 12.87 -9.18
CA CYS A 192 8.98 12.28 -8.34
C CYS A 192 7.95 13.33 -7.90
N THR A 193 6.74 12.90 -7.57
CA THR A 193 5.77 13.69 -6.80
C THR A 193 5.55 13.04 -5.45
N VAL A 194 5.74 13.81 -4.39
CA VAL A 194 5.34 13.47 -3.02
C VAL A 194 3.98 14.08 -2.76
N ARG A 195 3.04 13.31 -2.20
CA ARG A 195 1.74 13.83 -1.76
C ARG A 195 1.35 13.19 -0.44
N ILE A 196 0.92 14.01 0.50
CA ILE A 196 0.26 13.54 1.72
C ILE A 196 -1.26 13.59 1.49
N TRP A 197 -1.93 12.45 1.50
CA TRP A 197 -3.39 12.35 1.38
C TRP A 197 -4.01 12.09 2.75
N GLU A 198 -5.07 12.85 3.05
CA GLU A 198 -5.84 12.82 4.32
C GLU A 198 -5.01 12.82 5.62
N ARG A 199 -3.78 13.37 5.57
CA ARG A 199 -2.78 13.41 6.66
C ARG A 199 -2.30 12.05 7.17
N SER A 200 -2.73 10.93 6.61
CA SER A 200 -2.35 9.58 7.06
C SER A 200 -1.70 8.72 5.97
N VAL A 201 -1.67 9.20 4.72
CA VAL A 201 -1.14 8.43 3.59
C VAL A 201 -0.03 9.18 2.88
N PHE A 202 1.17 8.60 2.92
CA PHE A 202 2.32 9.03 2.14
C PHE A 202 2.22 8.39 0.75
N CYS A 203 2.05 9.23 -0.28
CA CYS A 203 2.10 8.84 -1.67
C CYS A 203 3.41 9.35 -2.31
N PHE A 204 4.21 8.44 -2.86
CA PHE A 204 5.44 8.74 -3.58
C PHE A 204 5.38 8.14 -4.98
N TYR A 205 5.36 9.01 -5.99
CA TYR A 205 5.18 8.64 -7.38
C TYR A 205 6.40 9.03 -8.20
N VAL A 206 6.99 8.10 -8.95
CA VAL A 206 8.13 8.35 -9.83
C VAL A 206 7.65 8.39 -11.27
N TRP A 207 7.90 9.52 -11.94
CA TRP A 207 7.56 9.73 -13.35
C TRP A 207 8.76 9.30 -14.21
N HIS A 208 8.62 8.13 -14.85
CA HIS A 208 9.59 7.66 -15.86
C HIS A 208 9.30 8.25 -17.25
N GLU A 209 8.07 8.71 -17.45
CA GLU A 209 7.58 9.44 -18.62
C GLU A 209 6.81 10.65 -18.08
N SER A 210 7.12 11.86 -18.55
CA SER A 210 6.45 13.09 -18.09
C SER A 210 4.97 13.12 -18.51
N PHE A 211 4.70 12.59 -19.69
CA PHE A 211 3.37 12.41 -20.25
C PHE A 211 3.28 10.99 -20.82
N PRO A 212 2.19 10.23 -20.58
CA PRO A 212 1.95 9.01 -21.32
C PRO A 212 1.88 9.33 -22.82
N SER A 213 2.55 8.55 -23.65
CA SER A 213 2.28 8.57 -25.08
C SER A 213 0.84 8.12 -25.32
N THR A 214 0.05 8.99 -25.97
CA THR A 214 -1.35 8.77 -26.38
C THR A 214 -1.55 7.50 -27.21
#